data_AF-A0AAE7SYV7-F1
#
_entry.id   AF-A0AAE7SYV7-F1
#
_cell.length_a   1.000
_cell.length_b   1.000
_cell.length_c   1.000
_cell.angle_alpha   90.00
_cell.angle_beta   90.00
_cell.angle_gamma   90.00
#
_symmetry.space_group_name_H-M   'P 1'
#
loop_
_entity.id
_entity.type
_entity.pdbx_description
1 polymer ?
#
loop_
_entity_poly.entity_id
_entity_poly.type
_entity_poly.pdbx_seq_one_letter_code
_entity_poly.pdbx_strand_id
1 'polypeptide(L)'
;MRNKAKFIEDFEAVAKPEIVKEVDPVQDAAHTMNHIGQQTYTLNKNLTKTGKDETFKFEVKKREKTDNPAEKIDDYFYVGKGE
;
A
#
# COMPACT_ATOMS: atom_id res chain seq x y z
N MET A 1 6.71 -5.75 1.62
CA MET A 1 5.88 -5.46 0.44
C MET A 1 6.67 -5.78 -0.83
N ARG A 2 6.13 -6.65 -1.70
CA ARG A 2 6.67 -6.88 -3.05
C ARG A 2 6.13 -5.84 -4.03
N ASN A 3 6.92 -5.54 -5.06
CA ASN A 3 6.59 -4.54 -6.09
C ASN A 3 6.40 -3.11 -5.55
N LYS A 4 7.10 -2.79 -4.44
CA LYS A 4 7.03 -1.47 -3.78
C LYS A 4 7.46 -0.31 -4.68
N ALA A 5 8.39 -0.53 -5.61
CA ALA A 5 8.85 0.52 -6.53
C ALA A 5 7.71 1.01 -7.43
N LYS A 6 6.97 0.07 -8.04
CA LYS A 6 5.82 0.39 -8.87
C LYS A 6 4.71 1.09 -8.09
N PHE A 7 4.49 0.68 -6.84
CA PHE A 7 3.55 1.35 -5.95
C PHE A 7 3.96 2.79 -5.65
N ILE A 8 5.25 3.02 -5.33
CA ILE A 8 5.78 4.37 -5.09
C ILE A 8 5.57 5.22 -6.35
N GLU A 9 5.92 4.72 -7.54
CA GLU A 9 5.70 5.44 -8.80
C GLU A 9 4.22 5.81 -9.03
N ASP A 10 3.31 4.84 -8.88
CA ASP A 10 1.87 5.07 -9.02
C ASP A 10 1.33 6.05 -7.97
N PHE A 11 1.87 5.98 -6.75
CA PHE A 11 1.52 6.89 -5.65
C PHE A 11 2.02 8.30 -5.94
N GLU A 12 3.31 8.49 -6.25
CA GLU A 12 3.89 9.79 -6.58
C GLU A 12 3.26 10.46 -7.81
N ALA A 13 2.76 9.65 -8.75
CA ALA A 13 2.03 10.15 -9.91
C ALA A 13 0.76 10.92 -9.50
N VAL A 14 0.04 10.47 -8.47
CA VAL A 14 -1.23 11.07 -8.03
C VAL A 14 -1.20 11.75 -6.68
N ALA A 15 -0.28 11.44 -5.79
CA ALA A 15 -0.16 12.06 -4.48
C ALA A 15 0.51 13.44 -4.61
N LYS A 16 0.02 14.42 -3.86
CA LYS A 16 0.65 15.75 -3.83
C LYS A 16 2.12 15.63 -3.43
N PRO A 17 3.02 16.43 -4.03
CA PRO A 17 4.45 16.35 -3.76
C PRO A 17 4.80 16.65 -2.29
N GLU A 18 3.93 17.37 -1.57
CA GLU A 18 4.04 17.60 -0.13
C GLU A 18 3.90 16.28 0.65
N ILE A 19 2.93 15.45 0.28
CA ILE A 19 2.66 14.15 0.93
C ILE A 19 3.80 13.18 0.65
N VAL A 20 4.26 13.11 -0.58
CA VAL A 20 5.39 12.25 -0.98
C VAL A 20 6.68 12.57 -0.20
N LYS A 21 6.88 13.82 0.20
CA LYS A 21 8.04 14.24 1.00
C LYS A 21 7.86 14.03 2.50
N GLU A 22 6.63 14.04 2.99
CA GLU A 22 6.31 13.98 4.41
C GLU A 22 6.09 12.54 4.91
N VAL A 23 5.53 11.66 4.07
CA VAL A 23 5.20 10.28 4.42
C VAL A 23 5.76 9.29 3.42
N ASP A 24 6.29 8.18 3.94
CA ASP A 24 6.69 7.03 3.14
C ASP A 24 5.44 6.21 2.78
N PRO A 25 5.02 6.18 1.51
CA PRO A 25 3.75 5.56 1.13
C PRO A 25 3.75 4.06 1.41
N VAL A 26 4.91 3.40 1.34
CA VAL A 26 5.03 1.94 1.59
C VAL A 26 4.78 1.64 3.05
N GLN A 27 5.38 2.42 3.95
CA GLN A 27 5.17 2.30 5.39
C GLN A 27 3.72 2.61 5.75
N ASP A 28 3.18 3.72 5.25
CA ASP A 28 1.81 4.16 5.52
C ASP A 28 0.77 3.15 5.02
N ALA A 29 0.93 2.67 3.79
CA ALA A 29 0.05 1.65 3.23
C ALA A 29 0.17 0.32 3.98
N ALA A 30 1.38 -0.13 4.32
CA ALA A 30 1.57 -1.34 5.10
C ALA A 30 0.92 -1.24 6.49
N HIS A 31 1.11 -0.13 7.20
CA HIS A 31 0.51 0.09 8.51
C HIS A 31 -1.03 0.11 8.40
N THR A 32 -1.56 0.90 7.48
CA THR A 32 -3.00 1.01 7.23
C THR A 32 -3.61 -0.35 6.93
N MET A 33 -3.04 -1.10 5.97
CA MET A 33 -3.54 -2.43 5.61
C MET A 33 -3.44 -3.45 6.74
N ASN A 34 -2.38 -3.42 7.56
CA ASN A 34 -2.27 -4.29 8.74
C ASN A 34 -3.30 -3.92 9.81
N HIS A 35 -3.60 -2.62 9.97
CA HIS A 35 -4.56 -2.14 10.97
C HIS A 35 -6.00 -2.48 10.60
N ILE A 36 -6.39 -2.22 9.35
CA ILE A 36 -7.77 -2.44 8.87
C ILE A 36 -8.01 -3.87 8.38
N GLY A 37 -6.95 -4.65 8.19
CA GLY A 37 -7.01 -6.01 7.66
C GLY A 37 -7.48 -6.09 6.19
N GLN A 38 -7.40 -4.99 5.44
CA GLN A 38 -7.81 -4.93 4.03
C GLN A 38 -6.60 -4.99 3.12
N GLN A 39 -6.83 -5.48 1.90
CA GLN A 39 -5.81 -5.57 0.85
C GLN A 39 -5.85 -4.35 -0.08
N THR A 40 -6.50 -3.28 0.34
CA THR A 40 -6.67 -2.05 -0.44
C THR A 40 -6.23 -0.88 0.41
N TYR A 41 -5.46 0.01 -0.18
CA TYR A 41 -5.07 1.28 0.41
C TYR A 41 -5.73 2.41 -0.38
N THR A 42 -6.45 3.30 0.29
CA THR A 42 -7.13 4.43 -0.36
C THR A 42 -6.46 5.72 0.06
N LEU A 43 -5.88 6.42 -0.90
CA LEU A 43 -5.35 7.76 -0.72
C LEU A 43 -6.49 8.76 -0.88
N ASN A 44 -6.80 9.47 0.19
CA ASN A 44 -7.91 10.43 0.20
C ASN A 44 -7.72 11.52 -0.87
N LYS A 45 -8.80 11.94 -1.51
CA LYS A 45 -8.81 13.02 -2.51
C LYS A 45 -8.12 14.33 -2.09
N ASN A 46 -8.08 14.62 -0.79
CA ASN A 46 -7.41 15.81 -0.25
C ASN A 46 -5.89 15.72 -0.39
N LEU A 47 -5.35 14.50 -0.47
CA LEU A 47 -3.93 14.17 -0.57
C LEU A 47 -3.52 13.92 -2.03
N THR A 48 -4.47 13.81 -2.97
CA THR A 48 -4.19 13.62 -4.39
C THR A 48 -4.15 14.94 -5.16
N LYS A 49 -3.36 14.97 -6.25
CA LYS A 49 -3.31 16.04 -7.25
C LYS A 49 -4.58 16.04 -8.12
N THR A 50 -5.20 14.88 -8.27
CA THR A 50 -6.40 14.67 -9.10
C THR A 50 -7.69 15.14 -8.42
N GLY A 51 -7.65 15.37 -7.10
CA GLY A 51 -8.84 15.72 -6.31
C GLY A 51 -9.86 14.58 -6.22
N LYS A 52 -9.40 13.33 -6.43
CA LYS A 52 -10.20 12.11 -6.34
C LYS A 52 -9.52 11.09 -5.43
N ASP A 53 -10.32 10.26 -4.79
CA ASP A 53 -9.82 9.17 -3.96
C ASP A 53 -9.15 8.13 -4.86
N GLU A 54 -7.85 7.90 -4.64
CA GLU A 54 -7.06 6.97 -5.45
C GLU A 54 -6.88 5.69 -4.65
N THR A 55 -7.37 4.58 -5.19
CA THR A 55 -7.29 3.29 -4.51
C THR A 55 -6.14 2.48 -5.10
N PHE A 56 -5.40 1.79 -4.24
CA PHE A 56 -4.27 0.94 -4.59
C PHE A 56 -4.58 -0.47 -4.11
N LYS A 57 -4.55 -1.43 -5.02
CA LYS A 57 -4.87 -2.83 -4.75
C LYS A 57 -3.60 -3.61 -4.46
N PHE A 58 -3.66 -4.39 -3.40
CA PHE A 58 -2.63 -5.32 -2.98
C PHE A 58 -3.21 -6.72 -2.90
N GLU A 59 -2.36 -7.71 -3.09
CA GLU A 59 -2.66 -9.12 -2.89
C GLU A 59 -1.89 -9.57 -1.65
N VAL A 60 -2.59 -10.07 -0.63
CA VAL A 60 -1.94 -10.59 0.57
C VAL A 60 -1.80 -12.09 0.44
N LYS A 61 -0.55 -12.57 0.41
CA LYS A 61 -0.26 -14.00 0.48
C LYS A 61 0.22 -14.35 1.87
N LYS A 62 -0.50 -15.26 2.51
CA LYS A 62 -0.08 -15.81 3.80
C LYS A 62 1.03 -16.83 3.56
N ARG A 63 2.20 -16.59 4.15
CA ARG A 63 3.32 -17.54 4.17
C ARG A 63 3.59 -17.98 5.60
N GLU A 64 4.06 -19.21 5.77
CA GLU A 64 4.50 -19.70 7.07
C GLU A 64 5.81 -18.99 7.49
N LYS A 65 5.94 -18.64 8.77
CA LYS A 65 7.23 -18.20 9.32
C LYS A 65 8.22 -19.35 9.24
N THR A 66 9.42 -19.06 8.75
CA THR A 66 10.53 -20.03 8.71
C THR A 66 10.93 -20.52 10.11
N ASP A 67 10.69 -19.69 11.13
CA ASP A 67 11.00 -19.99 12.53
C ASP A 67 9.87 -20.77 13.23
N ASN A 68 8.61 -20.56 12.84
CA ASN A 68 7.46 -21.18 13.49
C ASN A 68 6.30 -21.40 12.50
N PRO A 69 6.08 -22.62 11.97
CA PRO A 69 5.08 -22.87 10.92
C PRO A 69 3.63 -22.61 11.37
N ALA A 70 3.37 -22.53 12.68
CA ALA A 70 2.07 -22.14 13.22
C ALA A 70 1.73 -20.66 12.99
N GLU A 71 2.74 -19.81 12.80
CA GLU A 71 2.57 -18.38 12.57
C GLU A 71 2.60 -18.06 11.07
N LYS A 72 1.57 -17.35 10.61
CA LYS A 72 1.47 -16.88 9.23
C LYS A 72 1.91 -15.42 9.17
N ILE A 73 2.74 -15.09 8.18
CA ILE A 73 3.13 -13.73 7.83
C ILE A 73 2.33 -13.31 6.60
N ASP A 74 1.78 -12.11 6.64
CA ASP A 74 1.13 -11.48 5.51
C ASP A 74 2.18 -10.86 4.56
N ASP A 75 2.37 -11.49 3.40
CA ASP A 75 3.23 -10.99 2.33
C ASP A 75 2.36 -10.14 1.38
N TYR A 76 2.48 -8.82 1.49
CA TYR A 76 1.74 -7.85 0.68
C TYR A 76 2.40 -7.66 -0.69
N PHE A 77 1.67 -7.91 -1.77
CA PHE A 77 2.07 -7.72 -3.16
C PHE A 77 1.28 -6.58 -3.78
N TYR A 78 1.96 -5.54 -4.28
CA TYR A 78 1.27 -4.51 -5.03
C TYR A 78 0.81 -5.01 -6.41
N VAL A 79 -0.49 -4.93 -6.67
CA VAL A 79 -1.14 -5.41 -7.90
C VAL A 79 -1.28 -4.26 -8.91
N GLY A 80 -1.61 -3.07 -8.44
CA GLY A 80 -1.81 -1.88 -9.27
C GLY A 80 -2.80 -0.90 -8.66
N LYS A 81 -3.04 0.20 -9.34
CA LYS A 81 -4.16 1.09 -9.02
C LYS A 81 -5.50 0.38 -9.24
N GLY A 82 -6.39 0.55 -8.27
CA GLY A 82 -7.78 0.18 -8.41
C GLY A 82 -8.51 1.24 -9.24
N GLU A 83 -9.09 0.82 -10.36
CA GLU A 83 -10.14 1.56 -11.08
C GLU A 83 -11.28 2.01 -10.17
#